data_AF-A0A8T9BSJ7-F1
#
_entry.id   AF-A0A8T9BSJ7-F1
#
_cell.length_a   1.000
_cell.length_b   1.000
_cell.length_c   1.000
_cell.angle_alpha   90.00
_cell.angle_beta   90.00
_cell.angle_gamma   90.00
#
_symmetry.space_group_name_H-M   'P 1'
#
loop_
_entity.id
_entity.type
_entity.pdbx_description
1 polymer ?
#
loop_
_entity_poly.entity_id
_entity_poly.type
_entity_poly.pdbx_seq_one_letter_code
_entity_poly.pdbx_strand_id
1 'polypeptide(L)'
;IGINDISDIAKYTFPYLNITSFPCLYQHIIAAEFRALETVYEAGYRNFLFMNLPPLERTPANIKPGAVPLPNSTMVSTYNALLSTAAQNFSSTHLNTNAMVFDTHTFLSGILDDPSEYGIQNTTGFCARYDAPDIATNYEAYGCLRIGEYFWYNSGHITYRVHELLAGAVGRFLEGASA
;
A
#
# COMPACT_ATOMS: atom_id res chain seq x y z
N ILE A 1 -3.80 -1.49 6.43
CA ILE A 1 -4.40 -2.86 6.51
C ILE A 1 -4.66 -3.30 5.06
N GLY A 2 -4.75 -4.60 4.75
CA GLY A 2 -5.09 -5.08 3.41
C GLY A 2 -3.97 -5.75 2.61
N ILE A 3 -2.70 -5.30 2.69
CA ILE A 3 -1.60 -5.88 1.87
C ILE A 3 -1.45 -7.37 2.12
N ASN A 4 -1.42 -7.80 3.37
CA ASN A 4 -1.28 -9.22 3.73
C ASN A 4 -2.52 -10.01 3.31
N ASP A 5 -3.73 -9.52 3.59
CA ASP A 5 -4.98 -10.19 3.22
C ASP A 5 -5.01 -10.50 1.72
N ILE A 6 -4.72 -9.50 0.90
CA ILE A 6 -4.77 -9.60 -0.55
C ILE A 6 -3.63 -10.46 -1.11
N SER A 7 -2.45 -10.40 -0.50
CA SER A 7 -1.31 -11.24 -0.91
C SER A 7 -1.55 -12.72 -0.59
N ASP A 8 -2.08 -13.01 0.59
CA ASP A 8 -2.32 -14.38 1.06
C ASP A 8 -3.43 -15.07 0.25
N ILE A 9 -4.48 -14.31 -0.12
CA ILE A 9 -5.60 -14.87 -0.89
C ILE A 9 -5.41 -14.80 -2.40
N ALA A 10 -4.37 -14.12 -2.93
CA ALA A 10 -4.19 -13.91 -4.38
C ALA A 10 -4.17 -15.21 -5.21
N LYS A 11 -3.85 -16.35 -4.58
CA LYS A 11 -3.80 -17.68 -5.21
C LYS A 11 -5.08 -18.50 -5.03
N TYR A 12 -6.09 -17.96 -4.35
CA TYR A 12 -7.32 -18.70 -4.08
C TYR A 12 -8.06 -19.03 -5.37
N THR A 13 -8.65 -20.22 -5.40
CA THR A 13 -9.57 -20.66 -6.44
C THR A 13 -10.99 -20.61 -5.90
N PHE A 14 -11.93 -20.13 -6.70
CA PHE A 14 -13.33 -20.02 -6.30
C PHE A 14 -14.17 -21.19 -6.86
N PRO A 15 -15.22 -21.64 -6.14
CA PRO A 15 -15.72 -21.06 -4.89
C PRO A 15 -14.85 -21.39 -3.66
N TYR A 16 -14.80 -20.48 -2.68
CA TYR A 16 -14.12 -20.66 -1.41
C TYR A 16 -15.05 -20.22 -0.26
N LEU A 17 -15.42 -21.13 0.64
CA LEU A 17 -16.37 -20.86 1.74
C LEU A 17 -17.65 -20.13 1.28
N ASN A 18 -18.29 -20.60 0.20
CA ASN A 18 -19.46 -19.99 -0.46
C ASN A 18 -19.23 -18.61 -1.11
N ILE A 19 -18.01 -18.09 -1.10
CA ILE A 19 -17.62 -16.89 -1.85
C ILE A 19 -17.28 -17.30 -3.28
N THR A 20 -17.73 -16.50 -4.26
CA THR A 20 -17.67 -16.87 -5.69
C THR A 20 -16.62 -16.12 -6.49
N SER A 21 -16.06 -15.04 -5.95
CA SER A 21 -15.08 -14.21 -6.66
C SER A 21 -14.25 -13.33 -5.72
N PHE A 22 -13.13 -12.83 -6.22
CA PHE A 22 -12.28 -11.87 -5.50
C PHE A 22 -13.03 -10.59 -5.07
N PRO A 23 -13.80 -9.89 -5.93
CA PRO A 23 -14.58 -8.73 -5.50
C PRO A 23 -15.49 -9.02 -4.29
N CYS A 24 -16.16 -10.18 -4.29
CA CYS A 24 -17.02 -10.59 -3.16
C CYS A 24 -16.20 -10.86 -1.89
N LEU A 25 -15.06 -11.53 -2.00
CA LEU A 25 -14.16 -11.75 -0.87
C LEU A 25 -13.63 -10.42 -0.30
N TYR A 26 -13.23 -9.49 -1.16
CA TYR A 26 -12.70 -8.18 -0.77
C TYR A 26 -13.77 -7.32 -0.07
N GLN A 27 -15.03 -7.40 -0.53
CA GLN A 27 -16.15 -6.76 0.17
C GLN A 27 -16.30 -7.29 1.59
N HIS A 28 -16.16 -8.60 1.82
CA HIS A 28 -16.22 -9.17 3.17
C HIS A 28 -15.05 -8.71 4.06
N ILE A 29 -13.84 -8.64 3.51
CA ILE A 29 -12.63 -8.17 4.21
C ILE A 29 -12.80 -6.70 4.61
N ILE A 30 -13.16 -5.83 3.66
CA ILE A 30 -13.35 -4.40 3.90
C ILE A 30 -14.52 -4.18 4.86
N ALA A 31 -15.63 -4.92 4.73
CA ALA A 31 -16.72 -4.82 5.69
C ALA A 31 -16.30 -5.23 7.11
N ALA A 32 -15.37 -6.18 7.27
CA ALA A 32 -14.82 -6.51 8.57
C ALA A 32 -13.94 -5.39 9.14
N GLU A 33 -13.12 -4.75 8.31
CA GLU A 33 -12.33 -3.58 8.69
C GLU A 33 -13.24 -2.43 9.18
N PHE A 34 -14.26 -2.06 8.41
CA PHE A 34 -15.17 -0.96 8.80
C PHE A 34 -16.03 -1.30 10.02
N ARG A 35 -16.43 -2.57 10.21
CA ARG A 35 -17.07 -2.99 11.47
C ARG A 35 -16.16 -2.80 12.69
N ALA A 36 -14.85 -3.00 12.54
CA ALA A 36 -13.90 -2.74 13.63
C ALA A 36 -13.79 -1.22 13.91
N LEU A 37 -13.89 -0.37 12.88
CA LEU A 37 -13.84 1.08 13.03
C LEU A 37 -15.04 1.68 13.76
N GLU A 38 -16.17 0.97 13.82
CA GLU A 38 -17.31 1.38 14.66
C GLU A 38 -16.85 1.62 16.10
N THR A 39 -15.99 0.77 16.65
CA THR A 39 -15.47 0.94 18.02
C THR A 39 -14.67 2.24 18.19
N VAL A 40 -13.96 2.67 17.15
CA VAL A 40 -13.19 3.92 17.12
C VAL A 40 -14.13 5.12 16.97
N TYR A 41 -15.17 5.00 16.16
CA TYR A 41 -16.21 6.02 16.03
C TYR A 41 -17.01 6.20 17.34
N GLU A 42 -17.44 5.11 17.97
CA GLU A 42 -18.15 5.10 19.25
C GLU A 42 -17.31 5.71 20.37
N ALA A 43 -15.98 5.56 20.32
CA ALA A 43 -15.05 6.21 21.23
C ALA A 43 -14.90 7.73 21.02
N GLY A 44 -15.57 8.30 20.01
CA GLY A 44 -15.63 9.76 19.78
C GLY A 44 -14.72 10.28 18.67
N TYR A 45 -13.95 9.42 17.99
CA TYR A 45 -13.11 9.85 16.87
C TYR A 45 -13.96 10.14 15.63
N ARG A 46 -13.59 11.18 14.88
CA ARG A 46 -14.37 11.70 13.75
C ARG A 46 -13.58 11.87 12.46
N ASN A 47 -12.25 11.80 12.51
CA ASN A 47 -11.39 11.91 11.35
C ASN A 47 -10.69 10.58 11.12
N PHE A 48 -10.89 10.00 9.94
CA PHE A 48 -10.33 8.72 9.54
C PHE A 48 -9.57 8.92 8.23
N LEU A 49 -8.31 8.49 8.20
CA LEU A 49 -7.50 8.46 7.00
C LEU A 49 -7.24 7.01 6.62
N PHE A 50 -7.64 6.64 5.41
CA PHE A 50 -7.36 5.36 4.80
C PHE A 50 -6.28 5.53 3.75
N MET A 51 -5.35 4.58 3.72
CA MET A 51 -4.38 4.47 2.64
C MET A 51 -4.77 3.28 1.79
N ASN A 52 -5.03 3.49 0.51
CA ASN A 52 -5.28 2.37 -0.40
C ASN A 52 -4.00 1.51 -0.59
N LEU A 53 -4.13 0.35 -1.22
CA LEU A 53 -2.97 -0.52 -1.42
C LEU A 53 -1.91 0.17 -2.28
N PRO A 54 -0.61 0.01 -1.95
CA PRO A 54 0.49 0.43 -2.82
C PRO A 54 0.49 -0.39 -4.13
N PRO A 55 1.33 -0.07 -5.13
CA PRO A 55 1.42 -0.83 -6.37
C PRO A 55 2.07 -2.22 -6.17
N LEU A 56 1.33 -3.16 -5.57
CA LEU A 56 1.80 -4.51 -5.22
C LEU A 56 2.18 -5.33 -6.46
N GLU A 57 1.52 -5.06 -7.58
CA GLU A 57 1.83 -5.62 -8.89
C GLU A 57 3.21 -5.19 -9.42
N ARG A 58 3.82 -4.15 -8.84
CA ARG A 58 5.16 -3.64 -9.18
C ARG A 58 6.25 -4.06 -8.19
N THR A 59 5.95 -4.93 -7.23
CA THR A 59 6.97 -5.47 -6.32
C THR A 59 8.07 -6.21 -7.09
N PRO A 60 9.30 -6.30 -6.54
CA PRO A 60 10.41 -7.00 -7.20
C PRO A 60 10.10 -8.45 -7.57
N ALA A 61 9.22 -9.12 -6.82
CA ALA A 61 8.79 -10.47 -7.15
C ALA A 61 7.86 -10.51 -8.38
N ASN A 62 6.96 -9.54 -8.50
CA ASN A 62 5.91 -9.50 -9.53
C ASN A 62 6.40 -8.98 -10.89
N ILE A 63 7.49 -8.22 -10.94
CA ILE A 63 8.06 -7.70 -12.19
C ILE A 63 9.18 -8.58 -12.78
N LYS A 64 9.53 -9.69 -12.12
CA LYS A 64 10.57 -10.60 -12.64
C LYS A 64 10.15 -11.17 -14.00
N PRO A 65 11.09 -11.36 -14.94
CA PRO A 65 10.79 -12.04 -16.20
C PRO A 65 10.12 -13.40 -15.97
N GLY A 66 8.98 -13.62 -16.60
CA GLY A 66 8.18 -14.86 -16.46
C GLY A 66 7.32 -14.95 -15.20
N ALA A 67 7.30 -13.93 -14.34
CA ALA A 67 6.40 -13.89 -13.20
C ALA A 67 4.94 -13.77 -13.67
N VAL A 68 4.04 -14.42 -12.92
CA VAL A 68 2.60 -14.14 -12.98
C VAL A 68 2.30 -13.27 -11.75
N PRO A 69 2.08 -11.95 -11.93
CA PRO A 69 1.93 -11.03 -10.81
C PRO A 69 0.78 -11.44 -9.90
N LEU A 70 1.06 -11.61 -8.62
CA LEU A 70 0.05 -11.88 -7.60
C LEU A 70 0.38 -11.07 -6.32
N PRO A 71 -0.52 -10.18 -5.86
CA PRO A 71 -1.72 -9.73 -6.57
C PRO A 71 -1.39 -8.99 -7.87
N ASN A 72 -2.26 -9.11 -8.88
CA ASN A 72 -2.14 -8.37 -10.14
C ASN A 72 -2.85 -7.01 -10.08
N SER A 73 -2.68 -6.20 -11.13
CA SER A 73 -3.29 -4.86 -11.21
C SER A 73 -4.80 -4.86 -11.05
N THR A 74 -5.52 -5.86 -11.58
CA THR A 74 -6.98 -5.99 -11.42
C THR A 74 -7.36 -6.25 -9.96
N MET A 75 -6.63 -7.11 -9.26
CA MET A 75 -6.86 -7.38 -7.84
C MET A 75 -6.64 -6.12 -7.00
N VAL A 76 -5.52 -5.41 -7.24
CA VAL A 76 -5.16 -4.20 -6.52
C VAL A 76 -6.19 -3.09 -6.77
N SER A 77 -6.55 -2.83 -8.03
CA SER A 77 -7.52 -1.79 -8.38
C SER A 77 -8.93 -2.10 -7.86
N THR A 78 -9.34 -3.37 -7.88
CA THR A 78 -10.63 -3.81 -7.31
C THR A 78 -10.69 -3.52 -5.81
N TYR A 79 -9.66 -3.90 -5.05
CA TYR A 79 -9.63 -3.63 -3.62
C TYR A 79 -9.64 -2.12 -3.34
N ASN A 80 -8.80 -1.35 -4.04
CA ASN A 80 -8.70 0.10 -3.87
C ASN A 80 -10.04 0.80 -4.16
N ALA A 81 -10.77 0.38 -5.20
CA ALA A 81 -12.09 0.92 -5.51
C ALA A 81 -13.15 0.59 -4.43
N LEU A 82 -13.12 -0.63 -3.91
CA LEU A 82 -14.01 -1.05 -2.82
C LEU A 82 -13.72 -0.31 -1.52
N LEU A 83 -12.44 -0.09 -1.18
CA LEU A 83 -12.03 0.68 -0.01
C LEU A 83 -12.53 2.12 -0.11
N SER A 84 -12.35 2.76 -1.28
CA SER A 84 -12.85 4.11 -1.51
C SER A 84 -14.38 4.21 -1.38
N THR A 85 -15.10 3.22 -1.91
CA THR A 85 -16.56 3.16 -1.77
C THR A 85 -16.97 3.00 -0.30
N ALA A 86 -16.28 2.14 0.45
CA ALA A 86 -16.57 1.93 1.87
C ALA A 86 -16.28 3.18 2.71
N ALA A 87 -15.18 3.89 2.46
CA ALA A 87 -14.85 5.14 3.13
C ALA A 87 -15.90 6.24 2.86
N GLN A 88 -16.34 6.40 1.61
CA GLN A 88 -17.41 7.34 1.26
C GLN A 88 -18.72 7.00 1.98
N ASN A 89 -19.10 5.71 2.01
CA ASN A 89 -20.29 5.27 2.72
C ASN A 89 -20.18 5.48 4.23
N PHE A 90 -19.01 5.25 4.82
CA PHE A 90 -18.78 5.49 6.24
C PHE A 90 -18.94 6.98 6.56
N SER A 91 -18.37 7.87 5.76
CA SER A 91 -18.54 9.33 5.93
C SER A 91 -20.00 9.77 5.80
N SER A 92 -20.80 9.17 4.90
CA SER A 92 -22.19 9.57 4.66
C SER A 92 -23.18 9.02 5.69
N THR A 93 -22.83 7.91 6.36
CA THR A 93 -23.70 7.23 7.34
C THR A 93 -23.36 7.54 8.79
N HIS A 94 -22.19 8.13 9.07
CA HIS A 94 -21.73 8.47 10.42
C HIS A 94 -21.70 9.98 10.63
N LEU A 95 -22.50 10.46 11.59
CA LEU A 95 -22.64 11.89 11.86
C LEU A 95 -21.29 12.52 12.25
N ASN A 96 -21.00 13.67 11.65
CA ASN A 96 -19.79 14.48 11.87
C ASN A 96 -18.49 13.72 11.56
N THR A 97 -18.53 12.69 10.70
CA THR A 97 -17.35 11.92 10.31
C THR A 97 -16.77 12.41 8.99
N ASN A 98 -15.44 12.55 8.95
CA ASN A 98 -14.65 12.71 7.75
C ASN A 98 -13.81 11.45 7.52
N ALA A 99 -14.13 10.69 6.48
CA ALA A 99 -13.36 9.53 6.04
C ALA A 99 -12.66 9.82 4.71
N MET A 100 -11.35 10.04 4.80
CA MET A 100 -10.49 10.42 3.68
C MET A 100 -9.71 9.22 3.15
N VAL A 101 -9.47 9.18 1.84
CA VAL A 101 -8.62 8.16 1.22
C VAL A 101 -7.44 8.84 0.56
N PHE A 102 -6.23 8.51 1.00
CA PHE A 102 -5.01 8.87 0.31
C PHE A 102 -4.65 7.80 -0.73
N ASP A 103 -4.46 8.23 -1.98
CA ASP A 103 -4.10 7.35 -3.09
C ASP A 103 -2.60 7.01 -3.06
N THR A 104 -2.26 6.06 -2.19
CA THR A 104 -0.92 5.51 -2.02
C THR A 104 -0.46 4.82 -3.30
N HIS A 105 -1.37 4.13 -4.00
CA HIS A 105 -1.07 3.47 -5.27
C HIS A 105 -0.51 4.45 -6.30
N THR A 106 -1.25 5.52 -6.57
CA THR A 106 -0.88 6.50 -7.58
C THR A 106 0.38 7.26 -7.18
N PHE A 107 0.48 7.69 -5.92
CA PHE A 107 1.66 8.42 -5.44
C PHE A 107 2.95 7.59 -5.58
N LEU A 108 2.93 6.34 -5.11
CA LEU A 108 4.10 5.46 -5.19
C LEU A 108 4.39 5.02 -6.62
N SER A 109 3.37 4.86 -7.47
CA SER A 109 3.56 4.59 -8.89
C SER A 109 4.30 5.74 -9.58
N GLY A 110 3.97 6.99 -9.25
CA GLY A 110 4.68 8.17 -9.77
C GLY A 110 6.17 8.18 -9.41
N ILE A 111 6.52 7.80 -8.17
CA ILE A 111 7.94 7.65 -7.79
C ILE A 111 8.62 6.54 -8.59
N LEU A 112 7.93 5.41 -8.82
CA LEU A 112 8.49 4.31 -9.60
C LEU A 112 8.66 4.64 -11.09
N ASP A 113 7.84 5.55 -11.62
CA ASP A 113 7.87 5.99 -13.02
C ASP A 113 8.98 7.02 -13.25
N ASP A 114 9.16 7.97 -12.32
CA ASP A 114 10.17 9.04 -12.40
C ASP A 114 11.13 9.05 -11.18
N PRO A 115 11.87 7.96 -10.90
CA PRO A 115 12.59 7.79 -9.64
C PRO A 115 13.76 8.77 -9.43
N SER A 116 14.34 9.29 -10.50
CA SER A 116 15.48 10.20 -10.45
C SER A 116 15.13 11.54 -9.78
N GLU A 117 13.90 12.03 -9.92
CA GLU A 117 13.42 13.25 -9.25
C GLU A 117 13.45 13.12 -7.73
N TYR A 118 13.38 11.89 -7.23
CA TYR A 118 13.30 11.57 -5.81
C TYR A 118 14.64 11.12 -5.22
N GLY A 119 15.70 11.06 -6.03
CA GLY A 119 17.00 10.52 -5.64
C GLY A 119 17.02 8.98 -5.54
N ILE A 120 16.06 8.31 -6.19
CA ILE A 120 15.97 6.85 -6.24
C ILE A 120 16.64 6.36 -7.51
N GLN A 121 17.53 5.38 -7.37
CA GLN A 121 18.29 4.80 -8.48
C GLN A 121 17.83 3.39 -8.84
N ASN A 122 17.31 2.62 -7.86
CA ASN A 122 16.85 1.25 -8.09
C ASN A 122 15.39 1.06 -7.68
N THR A 123 14.54 0.78 -8.67
CA THR A 123 13.10 0.54 -8.48
C THR A 123 12.70 -0.93 -8.69
N THR A 124 13.62 -1.78 -9.14
CA THR A 124 13.31 -3.15 -9.58
C THR A 124 13.74 -4.24 -8.59
N GLY A 125 14.58 -3.89 -7.61
CA GLY A 125 15.09 -4.80 -6.61
C GLY A 125 15.48 -4.08 -5.32
N PHE A 126 16.18 -4.81 -4.47
CA PHE A 126 16.67 -4.36 -3.17
C PHE A 126 18.05 -4.97 -2.91
N CYS A 127 18.82 -4.39 -1.98
CA CYS A 127 20.11 -4.93 -1.56
C CYS A 127 19.95 -6.33 -0.95
N ALA A 128 20.69 -7.35 -1.41
CA ALA A 128 20.58 -8.70 -0.85
C ALA A 128 21.00 -8.79 0.64
N ARG A 129 21.78 -7.80 1.11
CA ARG A 129 22.25 -7.65 2.50
C ARG A 129 21.60 -6.46 3.19
N TYR A 130 20.36 -6.12 2.82
CA TYR A 130 19.61 -4.99 3.39
C TYR A 130 19.52 -5.02 4.93
N ASP A 131 19.66 -6.19 5.54
CA ASP A 131 19.59 -6.47 6.97
C ASP A 131 20.96 -6.60 7.66
N ALA A 132 22.07 -6.34 6.94
CA ALA A 132 23.39 -6.35 7.55
C ALA A 132 23.49 -5.24 8.63
N PRO A 133 24.13 -5.52 9.78
CA PRO A 133 24.14 -4.59 10.93
C PRO A 133 24.84 -3.25 10.63
N ASP A 134 25.75 -3.22 9.66
CA ASP A 134 26.52 -2.07 9.21
C ASP A 134 26.10 -1.57 7.82
N ILE A 135 24.95 -2.00 7.30
CA ILE A 135 24.46 -1.68 5.94
C ILE A 135 24.38 -0.17 5.69
N ALA A 136 24.13 0.63 6.73
CA ALA A 136 24.04 2.08 6.62
C ALA A 136 25.35 2.74 6.18
N THR A 137 26.50 2.13 6.49
CA THR A 137 27.84 2.71 6.23
C THR A 137 28.72 1.83 5.35
N ASN A 138 28.45 0.53 5.27
CA ASN A 138 29.30 -0.45 4.58
C ASN A 138 28.61 -1.10 3.36
N TYR A 139 27.58 -0.45 2.81
CA TYR A 139 26.80 -0.96 1.67
C TYR A 139 27.65 -1.33 0.44
N GLU A 140 28.75 -0.61 0.19
CA GLU A 140 29.64 -0.88 -0.95
C GLU A 140 30.33 -2.24 -0.82
N ALA A 141 30.69 -2.66 0.40
CA ALA A 141 31.27 -3.98 0.63
C ALA A 141 30.31 -5.13 0.32
N TYR A 142 29.00 -4.84 0.25
CA TYR A 142 27.96 -5.78 -0.16
C TYR A 142 27.55 -5.64 -1.62
N GLY A 143 28.19 -4.75 -2.39
CA GLY A 143 27.81 -4.45 -3.77
C GLY A 143 26.44 -3.76 -3.88
N CYS A 144 26.02 -3.07 -2.83
CA CYS A 144 24.74 -2.37 -2.78
C CYS A 144 24.93 -0.87 -3.02
N LEU A 145 23.83 -0.18 -3.31
CA LEU A 145 23.73 1.29 -3.19
C LEU A 145 23.44 1.66 -1.73
N ARG A 146 23.39 2.96 -1.42
CA ARG A 146 22.84 3.39 -0.13
C ARG A 146 21.38 2.94 -0.07
N ILE A 147 20.92 2.50 1.09
CA ILE A 147 19.53 2.00 1.23
C ILE A 147 18.51 3.06 0.79
N GLY A 148 18.74 4.34 1.07
CA GLY A 148 17.86 5.42 0.62
C GLY A 148 17.80 5.64 -0.91
N GLU A 149 18.69 5.04 -1.69
CA GLU A 149 18.70 5.10 -3.16
C GLU A 149 17.91 3.93 -3.80
N TYR A 150 17.40 3.00 -3.00
CA TYR A 150 16.44 1.99 -3.44
C TYR A 150 15.01 2.45 -3.16
N PHE A 151 14.09 2.08 -4.04
CA PHE A 151 12.65 2.17 -3.74
C PHE A 151 12.26 1.09 -2.73
N TRP A 152 12.67 -0.16 -3.00
CA TRP A 152 12.35 -1.33 -2.19
C TRP A 152 13.45 -1.58 -1.16
N TYR A 153 13.06 -1.71 0.11
CA TYR A 153 13.94 -2.12 1.20
C TYR A 153 14.18 -3.64 1.17
N ASN A 154 13.11 -4.40 0.94
CA ASN A 154 13.15 -5.85 0.76
C ASN A 154 12.04 -6.29 -0.20
N SER A 155 11.64 -7.56 -0.16
CA SER A 155 10.63 -8.12 -1.08
C SER A 155 9.22 -7.54 -0.95
N GLY A 156 8.90 -6.79 0.11
CA GLY A 156 7.56 -6.24 0.34
C GLY A 156 7.49 -4.86 0.98
N HIS A 157 8.62 -4.29 1.40
CA HIS A 157 8.66 -3.00 2.10
C HIS A 157 9.42 -1.96 1.27
N ILE A 158 8.98 -0.71 1.34
CA ILE A 158 9.66 0.44 0.76
C ILE A 158 10.74 0.97 1.72
N THR A 159 11.70 1.75 1.22
CA THR A 159 12.78 2.28 2.05
C THR A 159 12.33 3.47 2.90
N TYR A 160 13.13 3.82 3.91
CA TYR A 160 12.87 5.00 4.75
C TYR A 160 12.76 6.29 3.93
N ARG A 161 13.50 6.40 2.82
CA ARG A 161 13.46 7.57 1.93
C ARG A 161 12.11 7.66 1.22
N VAL A 162 11.57 6.54 0.73
CA VAL A 162 10.23 6.52 0.12
C VAL A 162 9.15 6.76 1.17
N HIS A 163 9.30 6.23 2.39
CA HIS A 163 8.40 6.55 3.50
C HIS A 163 8.38 8.05 3.85
N GLU A 164 9.54 8.72 3.85
CA GLU A 164 9.63 10.17 4.08
C GLU A 164 8.85 10.96 3.00
N LEU A 165 9.01 10.59 1.73
CA LEU A 165 8.30 11.19 0.61
C LEU A 165 6.77 10.98 0.73
N LEU A 166 6.35 9.75 1.06
CA LEU A 166 4.95 9.39 1.28
C LEU A 166 4.35 10.19 2.44
N ALA A 167 5.05 10.28 3.58
CA ALA A 167 4.59 11.05 4.73
C ALA A 167 4.42 12.54 4.38
N GLY A 168 5.36 13.12 3.63
CA GLY A 168 5.25 14.50 3.15
C GLY A 168 4.05 14.71 2.21
N ALA A 169 3.73 13.75 1.35
CA ALA A 169 2.57 13.82 0.47
C ALA A 169 1.24 13.68 1.23
N VAL A 170 1.18 12.77 2.21
CA VAL A 170 0.02 12.62 3.10
C VAL A 170 -0.20 13.90 3.92
N GLY A 171 0.87 14.52 4.43
CA GLY A 171 0.78 15.80 5.14
C GLY A 171 0.11 16.90 4.30
N ARG A 172 0.59 17.12 3.07
CA ARG A 172 0.00 18.08 2.13
C ARG A 172 -1.45 17.77 1.78
N PHE A 173 -1.78 16.48 1.63
CA PHE A 173 -3.15 16.04 1.39
C PHE A 173 -4.08 16.41 2.56
N LEU A 174 -3.64 16.18 3.80
CA LEU A 174 -4.44 16.50 4.99
C LEU A 174 -4.58 18.01 5.21
N GLU A 175 -3.53 18.79 4.95
CA GLU A 175 -3.59 20.26 4.99
C GLU A 175 -4.62 20.79 3.99
N GLY A 176 -4.64 20.26 2.76
CA GLY A 176 -5.62 20.63 1.74
C GLY A 176 -7.05 20.19 2.05
N ALA A 177 -7.22 19.11 2.82
CA ALA A 177 -8.54 18.62 3.26
C ALA A 177 -9.06 19.32 4.52
N SER A 178 -8.24 20.11 5.19
CA SER A 178 -8.58 20.83 6.44
C SER A 178 -9.00 22.29 6.21
N ALA A 179 -8.89 22.78 4.97
CA ALA A 179 -9.25 24.14 4.56
C ALA A 179 -10.71 24.21 4.08
#